data_AF-A0A7S2R9H0-F1
#
_entry.id   AF-A0A7S2R9H0-F1
#
_cell.length_a   1.000
_cell.length_b   1.000
_cell.length_c   1.000
_cell.angle_alpha   90.00
_cell.angle_beta   90.00
_cell.angle_gamma   90.00
#
_symmetry.space_group_name_H-M   'P 1'
#
loop_
_entity.id
_entity.type
_entity.pdbx_description
1 polymer ?
#
loop_
_entity_poly.entity_id
_entity_poly.type
_entity_poly.pdbx_seq_one_letter_code
_entity_poly.pdbx_strand_id
1 'polypeptide(L)'
;NCLECVAYIFCMKLMLPNKVFLLRGNHETRDVNGWEEHYGERSFIYQCRDRFGDELGFKVWEQTNQVFDRLPLVGVIDQDIFCVHGGIPRPISEISQESSRMQDILSVPKIAGINPPYE
;
A
#
# COMPACT_ATOMS: atom_id res chain seq x y z
N ASN A 1 1.73 -8.47 15.31
CA ASN A 1 2.49 -7.21 15.43
C ASN A 1 2.90 -6.75 14.05
N CYS A 2 2.41 -5.60 13.59
CA CYS A 2 2.71 -5.06 12.26
C CYS A 2 4.05 -4.30 12.24
N LEU A 3 4.52 -3.79 13.38
CA LEU A 3 5.80 -3.09 13.49
C LEU A 3 6.99 -3.95 13.01
N GLU A 4 7.15 -5.15 13.54
CA GLU A 4 8.22 -6.06 13.15
C GLU A 4 8.09 -6.51 11.69
N CYS A 5 6.85 -6.73 11.21
CA CYS A 5 6.61 -7.07 9.81
C CYS A 5 7.07 -5.95 8.87
N VAL A 6 6.72 -4.70 9.16
CA VAL A 6 7.14 -3.53 8.38
C VAL A 6 8.67 -3.41 8.38
N ALA A 7 9.30 -3.48 9.55
CA ALA A 7 10.75 -3.40 9.67
C ALA A 7 11.46 -4.49 8.84
N TYR A 8 10.99 -5.73 8.93
CA TYR A 8 11.54 -6.86 8.17
C TYR A 8 11.35 -6.69 6.66
N ILE A 9 10.14 -6.34 6.23
CA ILE A 9 9.82 -6.19 4.80
C ILE A 9 10.58 -5.00 4.19
N PHE A 10 10.75 -3.90 4.92
CA PHE A 10 11.57 -2.77 4.47
C PHE A 10 13.04 -3.17 4.34
N CYS A 11 13.58 -3.95 5.29
CA CYS A 11 14.93 -4.51 5.18
C CYS A 11 15.06 -5.36 3.92
N MET A 12 14.11 -6.25 3.66
CA MET A 12 14.08 -7.08 2.45
C MET A 12 14.01 -6.24 1.17
N LYS A 13 13.21 -5.16 1.15
CA LYS A 13 13.16 -4.23 0.01
C LYS A 13 14.50 -3.53 -0.24
N LEU A 14 15.21 -3.15 0.83
CA LEU A 14 16.53 -2.53 0.72
C LEU A 14 17.61 -3.51 0.26
N MET A 15 17.59 -4.76 0.75
CA MET A 15 18.56 -5.80 0.40
C MET A 15 18.33 -6.36 -1.01
N LEU A 16 17.07 -6.43 -1.46
CA LEU A 16 16.67 -7.08 -2.71
C LEU A 16 15.76 -6.16 -3.55
N PRO A 17 16.24 -4.97 -3.95
CA PRO A 17 15.39 -3.94 -4.55
C PRO A 17 14.72 -4.38 -5.87
N ASN A 18 15.35 -5.29 -6.62
CA ASN A 18 14.87 -5.81 -7.90
C ASN A 18 14.06 -7.12 -7.77
N LYS A 19 13.91 -7.67 -6.55
CA LYS A 19 13.18 -8.93 -6.32
C LYS A 19 12.00 -8.78 -5.37
N VAL A 20 12.07 -7.80 -4.45
CA VAL A 20 11.01 -7.52 -3.50
C VAL A 20 10.27 -6.27 -3.96
N PHE A 21 8.99 -6.43 -4.27
CA PHE A 21 8.09 -5.35 -4.66
C PHE A 21 6.97 -5.24 -3.64
N LEU A 22 6.68 -4.00 -3.23
CA LEU A 22 5.65 -3.71 -2.22
C LEU A 22 4.58 -2.87 -2.89
N LEU A 23 3.32 -3.26 -2.72
CA LEU A 23 2.17 -2.47 -3.14
C LEU A 23 1.50 -1.85 -1.91
N ARG A 24 0.87 -0.70 -2.09
CA ARG A 24 0.10 -0.04 -1.04
C ARG A 24 -1.24 -0.74 -0.85
N GLY A 25 -1.55 -1.13 0.38
CA GLY A 25 -2.89 -1.55 0.79
C GLY A 25 -3.67 -0.43 1.48
N ASN A 26 -4.90 -0.74 1.89
CA ASN A 26 -5.76 0.23 2.58
C ASN A 26 -5.26 0.56 4.00
N HIS A 27 -4.59 -0.40 4.66
CA HIS A 27 -4.00 -0.22 5.97
C HIS A 27 -2.69 0.59 5.92
N GLU A 28 -2.08 0.78 4.76
CA GLU A 28 -0.89 1.64 4.59
C GLU A 28 -1.28 3.12 4.40
N THR A 29 -2.22 3.60 5.21
CA THR A 29 -2.70 5.00 5.25
C THR A 29 -2.79 5.46 6.71
N ARG A 30 -2.52 6.75 6.96
CA ARG A 30 -2.58 7.34 8.31
C ARG A 30 -3.96 7.14 8.94
N ASP A 31 -5.01 7.29 8.14
CA ASP A 31 -6.40 7.17 8.60
C ASP A 31 -6.70 5.78 9.14
N VAL A 32 -6.17 4.71 8.52
CA VAL A 32 -6.46 3.34 8.94
C VAL A 32 -5.45 2.86 9.98
N ASN A 33 -4.16 3.04 9.75
CA ASN A 33 -3.13 2.54 10.68
C ASN A 33 -3.00 3.37 11.95
N GLY A 34 -3.51 4.61 11.95
CA GLY A 34 -3.62 5.51 13.09
C GLY A 34 -4.97 5.45 13.81
N TRP A 35 -5.90 4.58 13.39
CA TRP A 35 -7.26 4.55 13.96
C TRP A 35 -7.30 3.86 15.34
N GLU A 36 -6.80 4.54 16.37
CA GLU A 36 -6.72 4.04 17.74
C GLU A 36 -8.10 3.73 18.34
N GLU A 37 -9.13 4.50 18.01
CA GLU A 37 -10.50 4.24 18.48
C GLU A 37 -11.04 2.87 18.03
N HIS A 38 -10.69 2.43 16.81
CA HIS A 38 -11.18 1.18 16.26
C HIS A 38 -10.24 0.00 16.52
N TYR A 39 -8.92 0.20 16.41
CA TYR A 39 -7.94 -0.88 16.53
C TYR A 39 -7.27 -0.97 17.90
N GLY A 40 -7.36 0.08 18.73
CA GLY A 40 -6.73 0.14 20.06
C GLY A 40 -5.24 -0.18 20.00
N GLU A 41 -4.82 -1.12 20.86
CA GLU A 41 -3.43 -1.59 20.98
C GLU A 41 -2.91 -2.26 19.70
N ARG A 42 -3.81 -2.66 18.79
CA ARG A 42 -3.44 -3.27 17.50
C ARG A 42 -3.18 -2.24 16.41
N SER A 43 -3.49 -0.97 16.63
CA SER A 43 -3.14 0.09 15.67
C SER A 43 -1.62 0.19 15.52
N PHE A 44 -1.15 0.60 14.34
CA PHE A 44 0.29 0.69 14.10
C PHE A 44 0.90 1.86 14.88
N ILE A 45 0.18 2.97 15.00
CA ILE A 45 0.60 4.12 15.80
C ILE A 45 0.79 3.73 17.27
N TYR A 46 -0.13 2.94 17.84
CA TYR A 46 0.01 2.46 19.22
C TYR A 46 1.24 1.55 19.36
N GLN A 47 1.43 0.57 18.47
CA GLN A 47 2.60 -0.32 18.52
C GLN A 47 3.93 0.46 18.45
N CYS A 48 3.98 1.56 17.69
CA CYS A 48 5.16 2.42 17.65
C CYS A 48 5.38 3.16 18.98
N ARG A 49 4.32 3.74 19.56
CA ARG A 49 4.40 4.45 20.86
C ARG A 49 4.71 3.52 22.02
N ASP A 50 4.09 2.35 22.07
CA ASP A 50 4.34 1.33 23.08
C ASP A 50 5.81 0.87 23.08
N ARG A 51 6.40 0.66 21.88
CA ARG A 51 7.78 0.21 21.77
C ARG A 51 8.82 1.31 22.02
N PHE A 52 8.57 2.53 21.55
CA PHE A 52 9.59 3.58 21.48
C PHE A 52 9.28 4.81 22.36
N GLY A 53 8.17 4.80 23.10
CA GLY A 53 7.63 5.98 23.80
C GLY A 53 6.89 6.93 22.86
N ASP A 54 6.14 7.87 23.44
CA ASP A 54 5.19 8.71 22.69
C ASP A 54 5.85 9.54 21.58
N GLU A 55 6.94 10.25 21.89
CA GLU A 55 7.57 11.18 20.95
C GLU A 55 8.29 10.43 19.81
N LEU A 56 9.14 9.46 20.15
CA LEU A 56 9.90 8.70 19.17
C LEU A 56 8.99 7.73 18.40
N GLY A 57 8.02 7.11 19.06
CA GLY A 57 7.03 6.24 18.43
C GLY A 57 6.18 7.00 17.40
N PHE A 58 5.76 8.23 17.71
CA PHE A 58 5.08 9.07 16.73
C PHE A 58 5.98 9.39 15.52
N LYS A 59 7.26 9.72 15.74
CA LYS A 59 8.23 9.95 14.65
C LYS A 59 8.41 8.71 13.77
N VAL A 60 8.54 7.51 14.36
CA VAL A 60 8.65 6.24 13.63
C VAL A 60 7.39 5.96 12.80
N TRP A 61 6.21 6.17 13.39
CA TRP A 61 4.93 6.01 12.70
C TRP A 61 4.82 6.96 11.50
N GLU A 62 5.15 8.24 11.66
CA GLU A 62 5.07 9.23 10.59
C GLU A 62 6.09 8.97 9.48
N GLN A 63 7.34 8.64 9.83
CA GLN A 63 8.37 8.29 8.83
C GLN A 63 8.01 7.03 8.05
N THR A 64 7.40 6.05 8.71
CA THR A 64 6.89 4.86 8.02
C THR A 64 5.77 5.23 7.04
N ASN A 65 4.84 6.11 7.43
CA ASN A 65 3.78 6.58 6.53
C ASN A 65 4.34 7.35 5.33
N GLN A 66 5.44 8.09 5.47
CA GLN A 66 6.12 8.70 4.33
C GLN A 66 6.62 7.65 3.32
N VAL A 67 7.02 6.46 3.77
CA VAL A 67 7.33 5.33 2.87
C VAL A 67 6.05 4.79 2.23
N PHE A 68 4.98 4.60 3.02
CA PHE A 68 3.68 4.13 2.51
C PHE A 68 3.09 5.06 1.44
N ASP A 69 3.27 6.37 1.55
CA ASP A 69 2.83 7.35 0.56
C ASP A 69 3.53 7.19 -0.81
N ARG A 70 4.66 6.49 -0.85
CA ARG A 70 5.45 6.23 -2.07
C ARG A 70 5.27 4.81 -2.61
N LEU A 71 4.50 3.96 -1.93
CA LEU A 71 4.25 2.61 -2.40
C LEU A 71 3.37 2.64 -3.66
N PRO A 72 3.74 1.93 -4.74
CA PRO A 72 2.88 1.76 -5.90
C PRO A 72 1.52 1.19 -5.51
N LEU A 73 0.46 1.68 -6.14
CA LEU A 73 -0.90 1.16 -5.91
C LEU A 73 -1.12 -0.19 -6.61
N VAL A 74 -0.43 -0.40 -7.73
CA VAL A 74 -0.62 -1.54 -8.62
C VAL A 74 0.72 -2.06 -9.14
N GLY A 75 0.75 -3.34 -9.49
CA GLY A 75 1.84 -3.98 -10.21
C GLY A 75 1.31 -4.88 -11.33
N VAL A 76 2.10 -5.08 -12.38
CA VAL A 76 1.77 -6.01 -13.46
C VAL A 76 2.90 -7.03 -13.57
N ILE A 77 2.56 -8.33 -13.46
CA ILE A 77 3.51 -9.43 -13.57
C ILE A 77 3.39 -10.01 -14.98
N ASP A 78 4.52 -10.16 -15.67
CA ASP A 78 4.65 -10.74 -17.01
C ASP A 78 3.71 -10.14 -18.06
N GLN A 79 3.29 -8.88 -17.87
CA GLN A 79 2.30 -8.18 -18.70
C GLN A 79 0.89 -8.80 -18.71
N ASP A 80 0.66 -9.82 -17.87
CA ASP A 80 -0.54 -10.66 -17.90
C ASP A 80 -1.35 -10.59 -16.60
N ILE A 81 -0.68 -10.43 -15.44
CA ILE A 81 -1.33 -10.48 -14.13
C ILE A 81 -1.34 -9.10 -13.50
N PHE A 82 -2.54 -8.53 -13.35
CA PHE A 82 -2.76 -7.27 -12.63
C PHE A 82 -2.88 -7.52 -11.11
N CYS A 83 -1.99 -6.91 -10.34
CA CYS A 83 -1.95 -7.03 -8.88
C CYS A 83 -2.32 -5.70 -8.21
N VAL A 84 -3.28 -5.74 -7.31
CA VAL A 84 -3.76 -4.59 -6.50
C VAL A 84 -4.31 -5.11 -5.17
N HIS A 85 -4.30 -4.29 -4.12
CA HIS A 85 -4.82 -4.69 -2.82
C HIS A 85 -6.35 -4.88 -2.80
N GLY A 86 -7.12 -3.88 -3.23
CA GLY A 86 -8.59 -3.86 -3.07
C GLY A 86 -9.39 -4.56 -4.17
N GLY A 87 -8.73 -5.04 -5.23
CA GLY A 87 -9.36 -5.63 -6.40
C GLY A 87 -9.79 -4.62 -7.46
N ILE A 88 -10.73 -5.04 -8.31
CA ILE A 88 -11.20 -4.26 -9.47
C ILE A 88 -11.87 -2.95 -8.98
N PRO A 89 -11.46 -1.76 -9.47
CA PRO A 89 -12.13 -0.51 -9.16
C PRO A 89 -13.63 -0.63 -9.47
N ARG A 90 -14.49 -0.27 -8.51
CA ARG A 90 -15.92 -0.16 -8.78
C ARG A 90 -16.13 1.00 -9.76
N PRO A 91 -16.98 0.84 -10.79
CA PRO A 91 -17.30 1.95 -11.69
C PRO A 91 -17.80 3.12 -10.86
N ILE A 92 -17.27 4.31 -11.14
CA ILE A 92 -17.81 5.57 -10.59
C ILE A 92 -19.23 5.65 -11.15
N SER A 93 -20.22 5.62 -10.28
CA SER A 93 -21.64 5.43 -10.61
C SER A 93 -22.29 6.64 -11.28
N GLU A 94 -21.68 7.14 -12.36
CA GLU A 94 -22.24 8.16 -13.24
C GLU A 94 -21.97 7.90 -14.74
N ILE A 95 -21.09 6.96 -15.11
CA ILE A 95 -20.85 6.62 -16.52
C ILE A 95 -21.66 5.37 -16.87
N SER A 96 -22.85 5.61 -17.45
CA SER A 96 -23.72 4.72 -18.24
C SER A 96 -23.74 3.21 -17.89
N GLN A 97 -24.93 2.70 -17.57
CA GLN A 97 -25.27 1.28 -17.34
C GLN A 97 -24.98 0.30 -18.51
N GLU A 98 -24.29 0.72 -19.58
CA GLU A 98 -24.14 -0.05 -20.83
C GLU A 98 -22.73 -0.63 -21.08
N SER A 99 -21.70 -0.23 -20.34
CA SER A 99 -20.37 -0.86 -20.46
C SER A 99 -20.25 -2.09 -19.57
N SER A 100 -19.76 -3.20 -20.12
CA SER A 100 -19.45 -4.37 -19.30
C SER A 100 -18.32 -4.01 -18.33
N ARG A 101 -18.39 -4.49 -17.08
CA ARG A 101 -17.42 -4.17 -16.01
C ARG A 101 -15.95 -4.42 -16.39
N MET A 102 -15.68 -5.25 -17.40
CA MET A 102 -14.32 -5.47 -17.92
C MET A 102 -13.83 -4.34 -18.84
N GLN A 103 -14.72 -3.72 -19.63
CA GLN A 103 -14.34 -2.62 -20.52
C GLN A 103 -13.93 -1.37 -19.74
N ASP A 104 -14.53 -1.14 -18.58
CA ASP A 104 -14.16 -0.03 -17.68
C ASP A 104 -12.75 -0.21 -17.10
N ILE A 105 -12.32 -1.46 -16.85
CA ILE A 105 -10.95 -1.76 -16.40
C ILE A 105 -9.94 -1.42 -17.50
N LEU A 106 -10.29 -1.74 -18.75
CA LEU A 106 -9.44 -1.47 -19.90
C LEU A 106 -9.34 0.03 -20.23
N SER A 107 -10.30 0.84 -19.77
CA SER A 107 -10.30 2.30 -19.96
C SER A 107 -9.62 3.07 -18.82
N VAL A 108 -9.35 2.42 -17.68
CA VAL A 108 -8.50 3.01 -16.64
C VAL A 108 -7.16 3.39 -17.28
N PRO A 109 -6.71 4.66 -17.14
CA PRO A 109 -5.43 5.07 -17.66
C PRO A 109 -4.36 4.10 -17.21
N LYS A 110 -3.65 3.50 -18.17
CA LYS A 110 -2.46 2.71 -17.88
C LYS A 110 -1.41 3.67 -17.34
N ILE A 111 -1.47 3.97 -16.05
CA ILE A 111 -0.39 4.67 -15.38
C ILE A 111 0.79 3.72 -15.47
N ALA A 112 1.78 4.11 -16.29
CA ALA A 112 3.00 3.39 -16.45
C ALA A 112 3.57 3.14 -15.04
N GLY A 113 3.52 1.88 -14.61
CA GLY A 113 4.34 1.45 -13.49
C GLY A 113 5.77 1.86 -13.81
N ILE A 114 6.49 2.29 -12.78
CA ILE A 114 7.95 2.38 -12.84
C ILE A 114 8.42 0.93 -13.04
N ASN A 115 8.36 0.44 -14.27
CA ASN A 115 8.98 -0.81 -14.66
C ASN A 115 10.46 -0.57 -14.39
N PRO A 116 11.12 -1.34 -13.51
CA PRO A 116 12.54 -1.49 -13.68
C PRO A 116 12.72 -1.96 -15.13
N PRO A 117 13.60 -1.34 -15.92
CA PRO A 117 13.91 -1.87 -17.23
C PRO A 117 14.41 -3.29 -16.98
N TYR A 118 13.64 -4.26 -17.45
CA TYR A 118 14.16 -5.60 -17.67
C TYR A 118 15.12 -5.45 -18.86
N GLU A 119 16.39 -5.18 -18.56
CA GLU A 119 17.51 -5.61 -19.40
C GLU A 119 17.87 -7.04 -19.03
#